data_AF-A0A0F2C4W5-F1
#
_entry.id   AF-A0A0F2C4W5-F1
#
_cell.length_a   1.000
_cell.length_b   1.000
_cell.length_c   1.000
_cell.angle_alpha   90.00
_cell.angle_beta   90.00
_cell.angle_gamma   90.00
#
_symmetry.space_group_name_H-M   'P 1'
#
loop_
_entity.id
_entity.type
_entity.pdbx_description
1 polymer ?
#
loop_
_entity_poly.entity_id
_entity_poly.type
_entity_poly.pdbx_seq_one_letter_code
_entity_poly.pdbx_strand_id
1 'polypeptide(L)'
;MFSALAVVGFAGALVAPTGVALAEPAQAEAPDSAYAVALEDTQNLTVTAEGAAIAPVVRGNFEVYVKPKPPPPPPVVAATPKESSSGGGGPLFYTGGGAPAEWMAAAGIAESDWGYVDYIVAKESGWNPNATNKSSGACGLVQALPCSKVPGNGYDPVDNLRWANGYATGRYGSWAGAHAFWTKNRWW
;
A
#
# COMPACT_ATOMS: atom_id res chain seq x y z
N MET A 1 -17.23 68.44 -23.12
CA MET A 1 -17.34 67.01 -23.43
C MET A 1 -18.02 66.36 -22.23
N PHE A 2 -19.20 65.76 -22.45
CA PHE A 2 -19.93 64.68 -21.74
C PHE A 2 -19.40 64.22 -20.36
N SER A 3 -20.17 63.70 -19.40
CA SER A 3 -21.59 63.51 -19.08
C SER A 3 -21.60 62.89 -17.67
N ALA A 4 -22.69 63.02 -16.93
CA ALA A 4 -22.94 62.38 -15.64
C ALA A 4 -22.91 60.84 -15.68
N LEU A 5 -22.60 60.21 -14.54
CA LEU A 5 -23.49 59.21 -13.90
C LEU A 5 -23.05 58.92 -12.44
N ALA A 6 -24.04 58.87 -11.56
CA ALA A 6 -23.96 58.75 -10.10
C ALA A 6 -24.52 57.41 -9.62
N VAL A 7 -24.00 56.83 -8.53
CA VAL A 7 -24.71 55.95 -7.55
C VAL A 7 -23.91 55.99 -6.24
N VAL A 8 -24.29 56.83 -5.25
CA VAL A 8 -25.09 56.52 -4.04
C VAL A 8 -24.48 55.44 -3.15
N GLY A 9 -23.98 55.86 -1.98
CA GLY A 9 -23.58 54.99 -0.89
C GLY A 9 -24.72 54.65 0.07
N PHE A 10 -24.43 53.75 1.01
CA PHE A 10 -25.18 53.65 2.26
C PHE A 10 -24.22 53.26 3.39
N ALA A 11 -23.88 54.25 4.21
CA ALA A 11 -23.25 54.05 5.50
C ALA A 11 -24.37 53.95 6.54
N GLY A 12 -24.47 52.81 7.21
CA GLY A 12 -25.35 52.62 8.37
C GLY A 12 -24.52 52.50 9.63
N ALA A 13 -24.35 53.62 10.34
CA ALA A 13 -23.82 53.66 11.70
C ALA A 13 -24.89 53.12 12.66
N LEU A 14 -24.57 52.07 13.43
CA LEU A 14 -25.42 51.62 14.53
C LEU A 14 -25.01 52.33 15.82
N VAL A 15 -25.91 53.19 16.29
CA VAL A 15 -25.91 53.79 17.62
C VAL A 15 -26.21 52.72 18.66
N ALA A 16 -25.29 52.51 19.59
CA ALA A 16 -25.51 51.68 20.78
C ALA A 16 -26.27 52.48 21.85
N PRO A 17 -27.29 51.91 22.52
CA PRO A 17 -27.77 52.46 23.78
C PRO A 17 -26.93 51.93 24.95
N THR A 18 -26.34 52.87 25.67
CA THR A 18 -25.71 52.68 26.99
C THR A 18 -26.77 52.33 28.04
N GLY A 19 -26.70 51.12 28.58
CA GLY A 19 -27.42 50.70 29.79
C GLY A 19 -26.48 49.85 30.63
N VAL A 20 -25.95 50.43 31.71
CA VAL A 20 -25.12 49.73 32.69
C VAL A 20 -26.07 49.08 33.70
N ALA A 21 -26.21 47.76 33.63
CA ALA A 21 -26.78 46.95 34.69
C ALA A 21 -25.68 46.00 35.19
N LEU A 22 -25.37 46.08 36.49
CA LEU A 22 -24.39 45.25 37.18
C LEU A 22 -24.79 43.77 37.03
N ALA A 23 -24.00 42.98 36.29
CA ALA A 23 -24.15 41.54 36.19
C ALA A 23 -22.96 40.86 36.88
N GLU A 24 -23.28 40.05 37.88
CA GLU A 24 -22.43 39.08 38.57
C GLU A 24 -21.61 38.25 37.58
N PRO A 25 -20.33 37.91 37.84
CA PRO A 25 -19.56 37.08 36.92
C PRO A 25 -20.04 35.63 37.04
N ALA A 26 -21.04 35.25 36.25
CA ALA A 26 -21.28 33.84 35.98
C ALA A 26 -20.19 33.35 35.03
N GLN A 27 -19.39 32.42 35.55
CA GLN A 27 -18.28 31.72 34.91
C GLN A 27 -18.54 31.36 33.43
N ALA A 28 -17.47 31.49 32.65
CA ALA A 28 -17.37 30.84 31.36
C ALA A 28 -17.52 29.33 31.53
N GLU A 29 -18.67 28.80 31.15
CA GLU A 29 -18.86 27.37 30.96
C GLU A 29 -18.38 27.05 29.55
N ALA A 30 -17.17 26.50 29.46
CA ALA A 30 -16.72 25.83 28.25
C ALA A 30 -17.76 24.74 27.92
N PRO A 31 -18.20 24.59 26.66
CA PRO A 31 -19.06 23.46 26.35
C PRO A 31 -18.23 22.19 26.57
N ASP A 32 -18.55 21.44 27.62
CA ASP A 32 -18.10 20.07 27.81
C ASP A 32 -18.50 19.30 26.55
N SER A 33 -17.52 19.14 25.66
CA SER A 33 -17.74 18.47 24.38
C SER A 33 -18.16 17.03 24.66
N ALA A 34 -19.11 16.52 23.86
CA ALA A 34 -19.68 15.18 23.94
C ALA A 34 -18.65 14.02 23.89
N TYR A 35 -17.35 14.32 23.77
CA TYR A 35 -16.25 13.36 23.87
C TYR A 35 -15.92 12.95 25.32
N ALA A 36 -16.28 13.73 26.34
CA ALA A 36 -15.97 13.39 27.74
C ALA A 36 -16.96 12.38 28.35
N VAL A 37 -18.22 12.35 27.90
CA VAL A 37 -19.26 11.46 28.47
C VAL A 37 -19.12 10.01 27.96
N ALA A 38 -18.36 9.77 26.89
CA ALA A 38 -18.17 8.42 26.34
C ALA A 38 -17.12 7.57 27.06
N LEU A 39 -16.40 8.12 28.06
CA LEU A 39 -15.36 7.39 28.79
C LEU A 39 -15.84 6.74 30.11
N GLU A 40 -16.98 7.16 30.66
CA GLU A 40 -17.45 6.70 31.97
C GLU A 40 -18.50 5.57 31.89
N ASP A 41 -19.08 5.28 30.71
CA ASP A 41 -20.16 4.29 30.56
C ASP A 41 -19.69 2.95 29.95
N THR A 42 -18.61 2.39 30.48
CA THR A 42 -18.09 1.08 30.01
C THR A 42 -18.07 -0.02 31.06
N GLN A 43 -18.71 0.15 32.22
CA GLN A 43 -18.73 -0.89 33.25
C GLN A 43 -20.03 -0.85 34.06
N ASN A 44 -21.06 -1.60 33.62
CA ASN A 44 -22.01 -2.39 34.45
C ASN A 44 -23.45 -2.42 33.89
N LEU A 45 -23.71 -3.32 32.93
CA LEU A 45 -25.06 -3.76 32.59
C LEU A 45 -25.47 -4.94 33.49
N THR A 46 -25.97 -4.66 34.69
CA THR A 46 -26.75 -5.64 35.46
C THR A 46 -28.19 -5.61 34.95
N VAL A 47 -28.52 -6.56 34.07
CA VAL A 47 -29.92 -6.81 33.66
C VAL A 47 -30.62 -7.56 34.78
N THR A 48 -31.30 -6.83 35.66
CA THR A 48 -32.29 -7.41 36.58
C THR A 48 -33.56 -7.70 35.77
N ALA A 49 -33.68 -8.91 35.24
CA ALA A 49 -34.93 -9.43 34.72
C ALA A 49 -35.55 -10.33 35.80
N GLU A 50 -36.48 -9.78 36.57
CA GLU A 50 -37.40 -10.57 37.38
C GLU A 50 -38.24 -11.46 36.44
N GLY A 51 -38.25 -12.77 36.69
CA GLY A 51 -39.39 -13.63 36.35
C GLY A 51 -39.40 -14.41 35.04
N ALA A 52 -38.31 -14.49 34.28
CA ALA A 52 -38.22 -15.43 33.15
C ALA A 52 -36.94 -16.25 33.22
N ALA A 53 -37.08 -17.58 33.22
CA ALA A 53 -35.94 -18.50 33.19
C ALA A 53 -35.18 -18.31 31.86
N ILE A 54 -34.05 -17.61 31.94
CA ILE A 54 -33.17 -17.37 30.80
C ILE A 54 -32.39 -18.67 30.59
N ALA A 55 -32.79 -19.47 29.59
CA ALA A 55 -31.91 -20.51 29.08
C ALA A 55 -30.59 -19.83 28.63
N PRO A 56 -29.42 -20.39 28.94
CA PRO A 56 -28.16 -19.77 28.55
C PRO A 56 -28.14 -19.62 27.04
N VAL A 57 -28.24 -18.38 26.55
CA VAL A 57 -27.97 -18.05 25.15
C VAL A 57 -26.49 -18.35 24.95
N VAL A 58 -26.22 -19.51 24.36
CA VAL A 58 -24.89 -19.88 23.88
C VAL A 58 -24.54 -18.86 22.82
N ARG A 59 -23.75 -17.86 23.22
CA ARG A 59 -23.20 -16.87 22.31
C ARG A 59 -22.22 -17.64 21.43
N GLY A 60 -22.67 -18.01 20.24
CA GLY A 60 -21.89 -18.75 19.27
C GLY A 60 -20.50 -18.15 19.15
N ASN A 61 -19.51 -19.01 19.34
CA ASN A 61 -18.12 -18.76 19.00
C ASN A 61 -18.05 -18.44 17.50
N PHE A 62 -17.76 -17.19 17.16
CA PHE A 62 -17.32 -16.85 15.82
C PHE A 62 -15.86 -17.25 15.73
N GLU A 63 -15.57 -18.35 15.04
CA GLU A 63 -14.23 -18.59 14.54
C GLU A 63 -14.01 -17.59 13.42
N VAL A 64 -13.25 -16.52 13.70
CA VAL A 64 -12.56 -15.79 12.64
C VAL A 64 -11.79 -16.84 11.89
N TYR A 65 -12.05 -16.98 10.59
CA TYR A 65 -11.21 -17.80 9.72
C TYR A 65 -9.81 -17.20 9.72
N VAL A 66 -9.00 -17.56 10.70
CA VAL A 66 -7.56 -17.52 10.61
C VAL A 66 -7.28 -18.61 9.61
N LYS A 67 -7.12 -18.22 8.33
CA LYS A 67 -6.57 -19.11 7.32
C LYS A 67 -5.38 -19.79 8.01
N PRO A 68 -5.40 -21.14 8.20
CA PRO A 68 -4.29 -21.81 8.83
C PRO A 68 -3.04 -21.28 8.13
N LYS A 69 -2.05 -20.78 8.91
CA LYS A 69 -0.78 -20.35 8.33
C LYS A 69 -0.43 -21.44 7.33
N PRO A 70 -0.39 -21.12 6.02
CA PRO A 70 -0.15 -22.16 5.03
C PRO A 70 1.06 -22.92 5.53
N PRO A 71 1.01 -24.27 5.57
CA PRO A 71 2.18 -25.05 5.91
C PRO A 71 3.34 -24.42 5.14
N PRO A 72 4.50 -24.20 5.79
CA PRO A 72 5.61 -23.51 5.15
C PRO A 72 5.69 -24.04 3.73
N PRO A 73 5.63 -23.16 2.70
CA PRO A 73 5.73 -23.63 1.34
C PRO A 73 6.90 -24.61 1.34
N PRO A 74 6.75 -25.81 0.72
CA PRO A 74 7.84 -26.77 0.65
C PRO A 74 9.08 -25.96 0.31
N PRO A 75 10.15 -26.05 1.13
CA PRO A 75 11.25 -25.10 1.13
C PRO A 75 11.50 -24.76 -0.32
N VAL A 76 11.22 -23.49 -0.72
CA VAL A 76 11.42 -23.05 -2.09
C VAL A 76 12.74 -23.65 -2.46
N VAL A 77 12.69 -24.69 -3.30
CA VAL A 77 13.85 -25.53 -3.50
C VAL A 77 14.87 -24.51 -3.92
N ALA A 78 15.90 -24.34 -3.08
CA ALA A 78 17.05 -23.55 -3.43
C ALA A 78 17.32 -24.06 -4.83
N ALA A 79 17.11 -23.21 -5.83
CA ALA A 79 17.46 -23.56 -7.18
C ALA A 79 18.93 -23.88 -7.01
N THR A 80 19.26 -25.17 -6.96
CA THR A 80 20.61 -25.67 -7.15
C THR A 80 21.13 -24.79 -8.25
N PRO A 81 22.18 -23.98 -8.02
CA PRO A 81 22.57 -22.94 -8.94
C PRO A 81 22.68 -23.65 -10.27
N LYS A 82 21.69 -23.40 -11.14
CA LYS A 82 21.74 -23.94 -12.48
C LYS A 82 22.79 -23.04 -13.05
N GLU A 83 24.02 -23.55 -13.05
CA GLU A 83 25.15 -22.97 -13.71
C GLU A 83 24.67 -22.74 -15.14
N SER A 84 24.10 -21.56 -15.33
CA SER A 84 23.73 -21.06 -16.63
C SER A 84 25.10 -20.78 -17.19
N SER A 85 25.61 -21.75 -17.95
CA SER A 85 26.85 -21.65 -18.69
C SER A 85 26.77 -20.35 -19.49
N SER A 86 27.33 -19.28 -18.90
CA SER A 86 27.31 -17.96 -19.47
C SER A 86 28.29 -17.99 -20.63
N GLY A 87 27.74 -18.19 -21.82
CA GLY A 87 28.47 -17.93 -23.05
C GLY A 87 28.75 -16.43 -23.15
N GLY A 88 30.02 -16.06 -22.99
CA GLY A 88 30.56 -14.76 -23.37
C GLY A 88 31.24 -14.04 -22.21
N GLY A 89 32.58 -14.12 -22.17
CA GLY A 89 33.44 -13.38 -21.24
C GLY A 89 33.40 -11.87 -21.48
N GLY A 90 32.35 -11.22 -21.00
CA GLY A 90 32.25 -9.77 -20.80
C GLY A 90 32.07 -9.45 -19.31
N PRO A 91 32.32 -8.19 -18.89
CA PRO A 91 32.13 -7.79 -17.50
C PRO A 91 30.67 -7.97 -17.07
N LEU A 92 30.47 -8.59 -15.90
CA LEU A 92 29.15 -8.67 -15.26
C LEU A 92 28.76 -7.28 -14.74
N PHE A 93 27.51 -6.87 -14.99
CA PHE A 93 26.97 -5.59 -14.53
C PHE A 93 26.52 -5.64 -13.06
N TYR A 94 26.21 -6.83 -12.56
CA TYR A 94 25.90 -7.12 -11.17
C TYR A 94 26.70 -8.32 -10.67
N THR A 95 27.37 -8.16 -9.52
CA THR A 95 28.24 -9.18 -8.88
C THR A 95 27.91 -9.42 -7.40
N GLY A 96 26.85 -8.79 -6.87
CA GLY A 96 26.54 -8.78 -5.43
C GLY A 96 25.98 -10.07 -4.83
N GLY A 97 25.71 -11.09 -5.64
CA GLY A 97 25.10 -12.35 -5.18
C GLY A 97 23.68 -12.16 -4.61
N GLY A 98 23.22 -13.13 -3.81
CA GLY A 98 21.90 -13.11 -3.17
C GLY A 98 20.88 -14.06 -3.79
N ALA A 99 19.74 -14.20 -3.12
CA ALA A 99 18.66 -15.09 -3.52
C ALA A 99 17.39 -14.31 -3.91
N PRO A 100 16.52 -14.89 -4.78
CA PRO A 100 15.24 -14.31 -5.16
C PRO A 100 14.40 -13.73 -4.01
N ALA A 101 14.27 -14.49 -2.91
CA ALA A 101 13.49 -14.08 -1.75
C ALA A 101 14.07 -12.83 -1.07
N GLU A 102 15.39 -12.73 -0.96
CA GLU A 102 16.08 -11.59 -0.35
C GLU A 102 15.88 -10.33 -1.18
N TRP A 103 16.02 -10.44 -2.50
CA TRP A 103 15.82 -9.32 -3.41
C TRP A 103 14.37 -8.84 -3.44
N MET A 104 13.40 -9.77 -3.44
CA MET A 104 11.97 -9.42 -3.39
C MET A 104 11.58 -8.74 -2.07
N ALA A 105 12.09 -9.25 -0.95
CA ALA A 105 11.89 -8.63 0.36
C ALA A 105 12.49 -7.22 0.41
N ALA A 106 13.74 -7.05 -0.06
CA ALA A 106 14.41 -5.75 -0.12
C ALA A 106 13.71 -4.75 -1.08
N ALA A 107 13.09 -5.26 -2.15
CA ALA A 107 12.30 -4.46 -3.09
C ALA A 107 10.92 -4.04 -2.53
N GLY A 108 10.54 -4.53 -1.34
CA GLY A 108 9.25 -4.23 -0.71
C GLY A 108 8.07 -4.96 -1.34
N ILE A 109 8.31 -6.11 -1.99
CA ILE A 109 7.25 -6.94 -2.57
C ILE A 109 6.67 -7.82 -1.46
N ALA A 110 5.35 -7.78 -1.29
CA ALA A 110 4.66 -8.60 -0.30
C ALA A 110 4.87 -10.10 -0.58
N GLU A 111 5.09 -10.90 0.47
CA GLU A 111 5.26 -12.36 0.36
C GLU A 111 4.10 -13.05 -0.38
N SER A 112 2.88 -12.50 -0.27
CA SER A 112 1.70 -12.99 -0.99
C SER A 112 1.82 -12.91 -2.51
N ASP A 113 2.67 -12.02 -3.02
CA ASP A 113 2.89 -11.80 -4.46
C ASP A 113 4.10 -12.56 -5.01
N TRP A 114 4.96 -13.13 -4.16
CA TRP A 114 6.22 -13.73 -4.58
C TRP A 114 6.06 -14.84 -5.61
N GLY A 115 4.98 -15.62 -5.54
CA GLY A 115 4.71 -16.65 -6.55
C GLY A 115 4.44 -16.10 -7.96
N TYR A 116 3.79 -14.94 -8.06
CA TYR A 116 3.56 -14.28 -9.35
C TYR A 116 4.85 -13.65 -9.87
N VAL A 117 5.63 -13.05 -8.98
CA VAL A 117 6.92 -12.43 -9.31
C VAL A 117 7.89 -13.50 -9.81
N ASP A 118 8.01 -14.61 -9.09
CA ASP A 118 8.85 -15.75 -9.47
C ASP A 118 8.50 -16.27 -10.86
N TYR A 119 7.22 -16.47 -11.14
CA TYR A 119 6.78 -16.91 -12.45
C TYR A 119 7.22 -15.95 -13.56
N ILE A 120 6.98 -14.65 -13.39
CA ILE A 120 7.31 -13.64 -14.41
C ILE A 120 8.84 -13.54 -14.56
N VAL A 121 9.58 -13.32 -13.48
CA VAL A 121 11.05 -13.17 -13.51
C VAL A 121 11.74 -14.41 -14.08
N ALA A 122 11.28 -15.61 -13.72
CA ALA A 122 11.81 -16.84 -14.27
C ALA A 122 11.61 -16.95 -15.79
N LYS A 123 10.53 -16.36 -16.33
CA LYS A 123 10.28 -16.32 -17.77
C LYS A 123 11.04 -15.20 -18.50
N GLU A 124 11.22 -14.06 -17.85
CA GLU A 124 11.90 -12.90 -18.43
C GLU A 124 13.42 -13.09 -18.46
N SER A 125 14.02 -13.58 -17.38
CA SER A 125 15.49 -13.68 -17.23
C SER A 125 15.99 -15.01 -16.68
N GLY A 126 15.10 -15.90 -16.22
CA GLY A 126 15.52 -17.10 -15.49
C GLY A 126 16.21 -16.77 -14.16
N TRP A 127 15.84 -15.65 -13.54
CA TRP A 127 16.49 -15.11 -12.34
C TRP A 127 17.96 -14.70 -12.51
N ASN A 128 18.38 -14.37 -13.74
CA ASN A 128 19.71 -13.82 -14.00
C ASN A 128 19.69 -12.28 -13.99
N PRO A 129 20.28 -11.60 -12.99
CA PRO A 129 20.31 -10.14 -12.94
C PRO A 129 21.07 -9.51 -14.11
N ASN A 130 22.01 -10.25 -14.70
CA ASN A 130 22.83 -9.80 -15.84
C ASN A 130 22.21 -10.14 -17.20
N ALA A 131 20.93 -10.55 -17.25
CA ALA A 131 20.27 -10.86 -18.50
C ALA A 131 20.05 -9.59 -19.35
N THR A 132 20.56 -9.60 -20.57
CA THR A 132 20.33 -8.53 -21.56
C THR A 132 19.86 -9.15 -22.87
N ASN A 133 18.70 -8.72 -23.35
CA ASN A 133 18.24 -9.09 -24.68
C ASN A 133 18.99 -8.26 -25.74
N LYS A 134 19.79 -8.94 -26.58
CA LYS A 134 20.63 -8.28 -27.61
C LYS A 134 19.83 -7.56 -28.70
N SER A 135 18.61 -7.99 -29.00
CA SER A 135 17.81 -7.39 -30.08
C SER A 135 17.03 -6.16 -29.61
N SER A 136 16.46 -6.20 -28.40
CA SER A 136 15.65 -5.10 -27.87
C SER A 136 16.41 -4.16 -26.93
N GLY A 137 17.48 -4.63 -26.28
CA GLY A 137 18.18 -3.90 -25.22
C GLY A 137 17.47 -3.94 -23.86
N ALA A 138 16.46 -4.81 -23.70
CA ALA A 138 15.84 -5.06 -22.40
C ALA A 138 16.85 -5.67 -21.41
N CYS A 139 16.80 -5.25 -20.15
CA CYS A 139 17.83 -5.59 -19.16
C CYS A 139 17.26 -6.04 -17.81
N GLY A 140 18.09 -6.77 -17.06
CA GLY A 140 17.83 -7.11 -15.67
C GLY A 140 16.86 -8.28 -15.49
N LEU A 141 16.46 -8.50 -14.24
CA LEU A 141 15.57 -9.57 -13.84
C LEU A 141 14.23 -9.55 -14.59
N VAL A 142 13.68 -8.37 -14.80
CA VAL A 142 12.35 -8.19 -15.39
C VAL A 142 12.34 -7.71 -16.83
N GLN A 143 13.52 -7.67 -17.47
CA GLN A 143 13.68 -7.25 -18.87
C GLN A 143 13.06 -5.86 -19.15
N ALA A 144 13.44 -4.86 -18.34
CA ALA A 144 12.94 -3.48 -18.47
C ALA A 144 13.43 -2.80 -19.76
N LEU A 145 12.52 -2.14 -20.50
CA LEU A 145 12.82 -1.46 -21.76
C LEU A 145 12.31 0.01 -21.81
N PRO A 146 13.21 1.00 -22.07
CA PRO A 146 14.66 0.89 -21.98
C PRO A 146 15.13 0.63 -20.54
N CYS A 147 16.33 0.06 -20.41
CA CYS A 147 16.98 -0.22 -19.13
C CYS A 147 17.05 1.02 -18.21
N SER A 148 17.17 2.21 -18.80
CA SER A 148 17.22 3.51 -18.11
C SER A 148 15.93 3.90 -17.39
N LYS A 149 14.82 3.17 -17.58
CA LYS A 149 13.58 3.40 -16.80
C LYS A 149 13.69 2.91 -15.37
N VAL A 150 14.59 1.97 -15.09
CA VAL A 150 14.84 1.49 -13.73
C VAL A 150 15.65 2.57 -13.00
N PRO A 151 15.15 3.15 -11.91
CA PRO A 151 15.92 4.08 -11.09
C PRO A 151 17.16 3.39 -10.52
N GLY A 152 18.29 4.08 -10.47
CA GLY A 152 19.53 3.49 -9.97
C GLY A 152 20.22 2.61 -11.01
N ASN A 153 20.53 1.36 -10.66
CA ASN A 153 21.17 0.42 -11.56
C ASN A 153 20.14 -0.57 -12.12
N GLY A 154 19.92 -0.55 -13.44
CA GLY A 154 19.00 -1.47 -14.11
C GLY A 154 19.35 -2.96 -13.96
N TYR A 155 20.59 -3.29 -13.59
CA TYR A 155 21.05 -4.65 -13.32
C TYR A 155 21.07 -5.01 -11.84
N ASP A 156 20.90 -4.04 -10.93
CA ASP A 156 20.75 -4.35 -9.52
C ASP A 156 19.39 -5.04 -9.30
N PRO A 157 19.36 -6.25 -8.71
CA PRO A 157 18.13 -7.01 -8.50
C PRO A 157 17.05 -6.25 -7.75
N VAL A 158 17.44 -5.46 -6.73
CA VAL A 158 16.51 -4.78 -5.85
C VAL A 158 15.91 -3.56 -6.56
N ASP A 159 16.74 -2.76 -7.22
CA ASP A 159 16.25 -1.63 -8.04
C ASP A 159 15.32 -2.11 -9.15
N ASN A 160 15.69 -3.21 -9.83
CA ASN A 160 14.92 -3.79 -10.92
C ASN A 160 13.56 -4.32 -10.43
N LEU A 161 13.52 -5.05 -9.32
CA LEU A 161 12.28 -5.56 -8.72
C LEU A 161 11.43 -4.44 -8.11
N ARG A 162 12.04 -3.40 -7.53
CA ARG A 162 11.32 -2.25 -6.98
C ARG A 162 10.61 -1.46 -8.07
N TRP A 163 11.28 -1.22 -9.19
CA TRP A 163 10.66 -0.65 -10.37
C TRP A 163 9.52 -1.54 -10.89
N ALA A 164 9.78 -2.84 -11.00
CA ALA A 164 8.80 -3.83 -11.47
C ALA A 164 7.54 -3.86 -10.60
N ASN A 165 7.69 -3.72 -9.29
CA ASN A 165 6.58 -3.66 -8.34
C ASN A 165 5.65 -2.47 -8.63
N GLY A 166 6.23 -1.29 -8.86
CA GLY A 166 5.48 -0.10 -9.29
C GLY A 166 4.81 -0.29 -10.66
N TYR A 167 5.49 -0.95 -11.60
CA TYR A 167 4.95 -1.22 -12.92
C TYR A 167 3.79 -2.22 -12.89
N ALA A 168 3.93 -3.33 -12.15
CA ALA A 168 2.90 -4.34 -11.95
C ALA A 168 1.62 -3.71 -11.35
N THR A 169 1.79 -2.96 -10.26
CA THR A 169 0.67 -2.32 -9.57
C THR A 169 0.04 -1.19 -10.40
N GLY A 170 0.84 -0.38 -11.10
CA GLY A 170 0.34 0.74 -11.89
C GLY A 170 -0.35 0.33 -13.20
N ARG A 171 0.21 -0.64 -13.93
CA ARG A 171 -0.32 -1.08 -15.24
C ARG A 171 -1.37 -2.17 -15.13
N TYR A 172 -1.19 -3.10 -14.19
CA TYR A 172 -2.00 -4.31 -14.05
C TYR A 172 -2.85 -4.33 -12.79
N GLY A 173 -2.74 -3.32 -11.92
CA GLY A 173 -3.41 -3.25 -10.62
C GLY A 173 -2.76 -4.10 -9.55
N SER A 174 -2.04 -5.17 -9.91
CA SER A 174 -1.36 -6.09 -8.98
C SER A 174 -0.41 -7.02 -9.73
N TRP A 175 0.46 -7.72 -8.99
CA TRP A 175 1.25 -8.83 -9.52
C TRP A 175 0.38 -9.99 -10.05
N ALA A 176 -0.74 -10.28 -9.40
CA ALA A 176 -1.71 -11.26 -9.90
C ALA A 176 -2.29 -10.85 -11.27
N GLY A 177 -2.61 -9.56 -11.45
CA GLY A 177 -3.05 -9.00 -12.72
C GLY A 177 -1.97 -9.08 -13.81
N ALA A 178 -0.72 -8.77 -13.45
CA ALA A 178 0.42 -8.87 -14.35
C ALA A 178 0.62 -10.33 -14.82
N HIS A 179 0.57 -11.29 -13.89
CA HIS A 179 0.67 -12.71 -14.20
C HIS A 179 -0.48 -13.19 -15.10
N ALA A 180 -1.72 -12.79 -14.80
CA ALA A 180 -2.89 -13.12 -15.62
C ALA A 180 -2.78 -12.55 -17.05
N PHE A 181 -2.18 -11.37 -17.19
CA PHE A 181 -1.89 -10.78 -18.50
C PHE A 181 -0.78 -11.55 -19.23
N TRP A 182 0.33 -11.83 -18.53
CA TRP A 182 1.48 -12.53 -19.09
C TRP A 182 1.11 -13.91 -19.62
N THR A 183 0.35 -14.69 -18.86
CA THR A 183 -0.06 -16.05 -19.26
C THR A 183 -0.85 -16.09 -20.58
N LYS A 184 -1.56 -15.02 -20.91
CA LYS A 184 -2.32 -14.87 -22.15
C LYS A 184 -1.48 -14.31 -23.30
N ASN A 185 -0.65 -13.31 -23.01
CA ASN A 185 0.00 -12.52 -24.05
C ASN A 185 1.47 -12.88 -24.28
N ARG A 186 2.11 -13.54 -23.32
CA ARG A 186 3.55 -13.88 -23.29
C ARG A 186 4.46 -12.65 -23.25
N TRP A 187 3.92 -11.54 -22.75
CA TRP A 187 4.61 -10.30 -22.41
C TRP A 187 3.83 -9.59 -21.28
N TRP A 188 4.44 -8.59 -20.67
CA TRP A 188 3.84 -7.70 -19.68
C TRP A 188 4.50 -6.30 -19.77
#